data_AF-A0A091TCX5-F1
#
_entry.id   AF-A0A091TCX5-F1
#
_cell.length_a   1.000
_cell.length_b   1.000
_cell.length_c   1.000
_cell.angle_alpha   90.00
_cell.angle_beta   90.00
_cell.angle_gamma   90.00
#
_symmetry.space_group_name_H-M   'P 1'
#
loop_
_entity.id
_entity.type
_entity.pdbx_description
1 polymer ?
#
loop_
_entity_poly.entity_id
_entity_poly.type
_entity_poly.pdbx_seq_one_letter_code
_entity_poly.pdbx_strand_id
1 'polypeptide(L)'
;RRAHLRLCLEKLKGLVPLGPEASRHTTLSLLTKAKLHIKKLEDYDRKAVHQIDQLQREQRHPKRELEKLGIERIRMDSIGSTVSSERSDSDREEIDVDVESTDDLPADLDWSSSSPSDS
;
A
#
# COMPACT_ATOMS: atom_id res chain seq x y z
N ARG A 1 5.74 -48.07 -10.58
CA ARG A 1 6.18 -46.84 -11.29
C ARG A 1 5.03 -46.03 -11.91
N ARG A 2 4.20 -46.58 -12.82
CA ARG A 2 3.10 -45.84 -13.48
C ARG A 2 1.99 -45.35 -12.53
N ALA A 3 1.62 -46.15 -11.53
CA ALA A 3 0.63 -45.77 -10.51
C ALA A 3 1.08 -44.56 -9.66
N HIS A 4 2.35 -44.56 -9.24
CA HIS A 4 2.93 -43.44 -8.49
C HIS A 4 2.87 -42.13 -9.27
N LEU A 5 3.24 -42.15 -10.56
CA LEU A 5 3.16 -40.96 -11.41
C LEU A 5 1.74 -40.40 -11.50
N ARG A 6 0.73 -41.27 -11.66
CA ARG A 6 -0.68 -40.84 -11.69
C ARG A 6 -1.06 -40.12 -10.39
N LEU A 7 -0.68 -40.68 -9.24
CA LEU A 7 -0.93 -40.06 -7.94
C LEU A 7 -0.26 -38.67 -7.82
N CYS A 8 0.99 -38.53 -8.26
CA CYS A 8 1.68 -37.24 -8.25
C CYS A 8 0.96 -36.20 -9.12
N LEU A 9 0.50 -36.60 -10.31
CA LEU A 9 -0.22 -35.69 -11.21
C LEU A 9 -1.59 -35.30 -10.66
N GLU A 10 -2.32 -36.22 -10.01
CA GLU A 10 -3.58 -35.89 -9.35
C GLU A 10 -3.39 -34.91 -8.20
N LYS A 11 -2.36 -35.10 -7.36
CA LYS A 11 -1.99 -34.12 -6.33
C LYS A 11 -1.67 -32.75 -6.93
N LEU A 12 -0.92 -32.73 -8.03
CA LEU A 12 -0.55 -31.49 -8.71
C LEU A 12 -1.78 -30.76 -9.26
N LYS A 13 -2.78 -31.47 -9.81
CA LYS A 13 -4.03 -30.85 -10.29
C LYS A 13 -4.77 -30.10 -9.20
N GLY A 14 -4.72 -30.58 -7.95
CA GLY A 14 -5.34 -29.91 -6.80
C GLY A 14 -4.66 -28.61 -6.39
N LEU A 15 -3.39 -28.40 -6.75
CA LEU A 15 -2.59 -27.22 -6.38
C LEU A 15 -2.56 -26.14 -7.47
N VAL A 16 -2.88 -26.49 -8.71
CA VAL A 16 -2.79 -25.57 -9.84
C VAL A 16 -4.18 -25.03 -10.16
N PRO A 17 -4.34 -23.71 -10.42
CA PRO A 17 -5.61 -23.16 -10.87
C PRO A 17 -5.89 -23.59 -12.32
N LEU A 18 -6.56 -24.74 -12.49
CA LEU A 18 -6.83 -25.35 -13.79
C LEU A 18 -8.13 -24.87 -14.45
N GLY A 19 -9.00 -24.19 -13.70
CA GLY A 19 -10.30 -23.74 -14.18
C GLY A 19 -11.28 -24.90 -14.45
N PRO A 20 -12.43 -24.64 -15.08
CA PRO A 20 -13.50 -25.61 -15.28
C PRO A 20 -13.11 -26.81 -16.17
N GLU A 21 -12.07 -26.68 -17.00
CA GLU A 21 -11.58 -27.76 -17.87
C GLU A 21 -10.53 -28.68 -17.20
N ALA A 22 -10.49 -28.75 -15.87
CA ALA A 22 -9.51 -29.53 -15.10
C ALA A 22 -9.41 -31.01 -15.56
N SER A 23 -10.49 -31.59 -16.08
CA SER A 23 -10.56 -32.98 -16.58
C SER A 23 -9.89 -33.21 -17.95
N ARG A 24 -9.71 -32.17 -18.78
CA ARG A 24 -9.18 -32.29 -20.15
C ARG A 24 -7.67 -32.05 -20.29
N HIS A 25 -6.99 -31.79 -19.18
CA HIS A 25 -5.57 -31.44 -19.22
C HIS A 25 -4.68 -32.65 -19.53
N THR A 26 -3.70 -32.44 -20.41
CA THR A 26 -2.61 -33.39 -20.63
C THR A 26 -1.54 -33.21 -19.55
N THR A 27 -0.64 -34.19 -19.39
CA THR A 27 0.50 -34.05 -18.46
C THR A 27 1.35 -32.81 -18.78
N LEU A 28 1.58 -32.53 -20.06
CA LEU A 28 2.36 -31.36 -20.48
C LEU A 28 1.66 -30.05 -20.12
N SER A 29 0.36 -29.91 -20.43
CA SER A 29 -0.35 -28.65 -20.13
C SER A 29 -0.45 -28.39 -18.63
N LEU A 30 -0.59 -29.45 -17.82
CA LEU A 30 -0.55 -29.37 -16.35
C LEU A 30 0.81 -28.86 -15.84
N LEU A 31 1.92 -29.44 -16.32
CA LEU A 31 3.27 -29.03 -15.91
C LEU A 31 3.57 -27.59 -16.31
N THR A 32 3.17 -27.18 -17.51
CA THR A 32 3.33 -25.79 -17.99
C THR A 32 2.55 -24.80 -17.12
N LYS A 33 1.28 -25.11 -16.80
CA LYS A 33 0.47 -24.27 -15.92
C LYS A 33 1.01 -24.23 -14.49
N ALA A 34 1.51 -25.35 -13.97
CA ALA A 34 2.15 -25.40 -12.66
C ALA A 34 3.37 -24.47 -12.60
N LYS A 35 4.25 -24.54 -13.59
CA LYS A 35 5.43 -23.66 -13.71
C LYS A 35 5.03 -22.19 -13.78
N LEU A 36 3.97 -21.86 -14.54
CA LEU A 36 3.45 -20.50 -14.60
C LEU A 36 2.84 -20.05 -13.26
N HIS A 37 2.15 -20.94 -12.56
CA HIS A 37 1.54 -20.63 -11.28
C HIS A 37 2.58 -20.31 -10.20
N ILE A 38 3.68 -21.07 -10.15
CA ILE A 38 4.81 -20.80 -9.25
C ILE A 38 5.36 -19.38 -9.50
N LYS A 39 5.63 -19.03 -10.76
CA LYS A 39 6.10 -17.67 -11.11
C LYS A 39 5.13 -16.58 -10.67
N LYS A 40 3.82 -16.79 -10.88
CA LYS A 40 2.80 -15.82 -10.43
C LYS A 40 2.80 -15.66 -8.91
N LEU A 41 2.91 -16.75 -8.15
CA LEU A 41 2.98 -16.71 -6.69
C LEU A 41 4.22 -15.94 -6.23
N GLU A 42 5.38 -16.19 -6.84
CA GLU A 42 6.62 -15.45 -6.58
C GLU A 42 6.45 -13.95 -6.86
N ASP A 43 5.74 -13.58 -7.94
CA ASP A 43 5.47 -12.17 -8.27
C ASP A 43 4.51 -11.51 -7.26
N TYR A 44 3.48 -12.24 -6.82
CA TYR A 44 2.56 -11.75 -5.79
C TYR A 44 3.26 -11.54 -4.46
N ASP A 45 4.14 -12.46 -4.05
CA ASP A 45 4.90 -12.35 -2.81
C ASP A 45 5.80 -11.10 -2.83
N ARG A 46 6.55 -10.89 -3.93
CA ARG A 46 7.37 -9.67 -4.09
C ARG A 46 6.55 -8.39 -3.99
N LYS A 47 5.35 -8.35 -4.59
CA LYS A 47 4.45 -7.20 -4.52
C LYS A 47 3.86 -7.01 -3.12
N ALA A 48 3.52 -8.09 -2.43
CA ALA A 48 2.98 -8.05 -1.08
C ALA A 48 4.00 -7.48 -0.09
N VAL A 49 5.26 -7.91 -0.18
CA VAL A 49 6.36 -7.34 0.62
C VAL A 49 6.49 -5.84 0.36
N HIS A 50 6.49 -5.41 -0.91
CA HIS A 50 6.53 -4.00 -1.24
C HIS A 50 5.35 -3.22 -0.65
N GLN A 51 4.13 -3.77 -0.73
CA GLN A 51 2.94 -3.14 -0.17
C GLN A 51 3.04 -3.01 1.36
N ILE A 52 3.54 -4.04 2.04
CA ILE A 52 3.79 -4.01 3.48
C ILE A 52 4.77 -2.88 3.81
N ASP A 53 5.88 -2.75 3.08
CA ASP A 53 6.85 -1.68 3.30
C ASP A 53 6.26 -0.29 3.10
N GLN A 54 5.42 -0.10 2.07
CA GLN A 54 4.73 1.17 1.82
C GLN A 54 3.79 1.53 2.98
N LEU A 55 2.94 0.58 3.38
CA LEU A 55 2.00 0.77 4.49
C LEU A 55 2.72 1.02 5.81
N GLN A 56 3.83 0.32 6.06
CA GLN A 56 4.66 0.58 7.23
C GLN A 56 5.24 2.00 7.19
N ARG A 57 5.69 2.48 6.03
CA ARG A 57 6.20 3.86 5.89
C ARG A 57 5.14 4.91 6.17
N GLU A 58 3.93 4.73 5.66
CA GLU A 58 2.78 5.60 5.93
C GLU A 58 2.42 5.61 7.43
N GLN A 59 2.45 4.44 8.07
CA GLN A 59 2.10 4.31 9.48
C GLN A 59 3.14 4.90 10.45
N ARG A 60 4.37 5.21 10.00
CA ARG A 60 5.44 5.74 10.88
C ARG A 60 5.14 7.12 11.46
N HIS A 61 4.60 8.03 10.67
CA HIS A 61 4.36 9.41 11.13
C HIS A 61 3.19 9.49 12.13
N PRO A 62 2.00 8.92 11.83
CA PRO A 62 0.87 8.94 12.77
C PRO A 62 1.17 8.22 14.09
N LYS A 63 1.93 7.10 14.05
CA LYS A 63 2.35 6.39 15.27
C LYS A 63 3.22 7.25 16.18
N ARG A 64 4.16 8.02 15.61
CA ARG A 64 5.04 8.91 16.38
C ARG A 64 4.28 10.10 16.97
N GLU A 65 3.30 10.64 16.25
CA GLU A 65 2.45 11.71 16.78
C GLU A 65 1.58 11.22 17.93
N LEU A 66 1.00 10.03 17.79
CA LEU A 66 0.22 9.39 18.86
C LEU A 66 1.08 9.14 20.11
N GLU A 67 2.33 8.68 19.95
CA GLU A 67 3.27 8.47 21.05
C GLU A 67 3.59 9.79 21.77
N LYS A 68 3.86 10.88 21.04
CA LYS A 68 4.09 12.20 21.64
C LYS A 68 2.89 12.69 22.45
N LEU A 69 1.69 12.61 21.88
CA LEU A 69 0.45 13.02 22.55
C LEU A 69 0.11 12.11 23.75
N GLY A 70 0.46 10.83 23.68
CA GLY A 70 0.34 9.89 24.80
C GLY A 70 1.29 10.22 25.96
N ILE A 71 2.54 10.58 25.66
CA ILE A 71 3.54 11.01 26.66
C ILE A 71 3.13 12.34 27.31
N GLU A 72 2.60 13.28 26.52
CA GLU A 72 2.11 14.57 27.02
C GLU A 72 0.92 14.38 27.98
N ARG A 73 0.02 13.44 27.68
CA ARG A 73 -1.10 13.09 28.56
C ARG A 73 -0.64 12.51 29.90
N ILE A 74 0.37 11.60 29.90
CA ILE A 74 0.98 10.97 31.10
C ILE A 74 1.73 12.00 31.99
N ARG A 75 2.16 13.13 31.43
CA ARG A 75 2.75 14.22 32.22
C ARG A 75 1.69 15.07 32.90
N MET A 76 0.50 15.17 32.32
CA MET A 76 -0.55 16.10 32.75
C MET A 76 -1.51 15.49 33.78
N ASP A 77 -1.63 14.17 33.85
CA ASP A 77 -2.33 13.40 34.89
C ASP A 77 -1.49 13.19 36.17
N SER A 78 -0.26 13.73 36.21
CA SER A 78 0.50 13.86 37.45
C SER A 78 0.10 15.16 38.18
N ILE A 79 -0.64 14.98 39.28
CA ILE A 79 -1.07 15.95 40.30
C ILE A 79 0.07 16.71 41.01
N GLY A 80 1.00 17.29 40.27
CA GLY A 80 2.09 18.14 40.75
C GLY A 80 1.65 19.59 40.90
N SER A 81 0.91 19.88 41.97
CA SER A 81 0.67 21.25 42.44
C SER A 81 1.98 21.92 42.84
N THR A 82 2.33 23.07 42.25
CA THR A 82 2.74 24.28 42.98
C THR A 82 2.44 25.51 42.13
N VAL A 83 1.62 26.40 42.67
CA VAL A 83 1.46 27.80 42.25
C VAL A 83 2.84 28.46 42.26
N SER A 84 3.22 29.16 41.18
CA SER A 84 4.28 30.18 41.05
C SER A 84 4.52 30.38 39.54
N SER A 85 4.60 31.54 38.92
CA SER A 85 4.62 32.92 39.36
C SER A 85 4.20 33.74 38.15
N GLU A 86 3.66 34.90 38.45
CA GLU A 86 3.16 35.89 37.53
C GLU A 86 4.29 36.41 36.62
N ARG A 87 3.93 36.80 35.39
CA ARG A 87 4.73 37.52 34.38
C ARG A 87 5.58 36.65 33.44
N SER A 88 5.07 36.47 32.23
CA SER A 88 5.92 36.46 31.05
C SER A 88 5.27 37.35 29.99
N ASP A 89 5.66 38.61 30.02
CA ASP A 89 5.41 39.55 28.93
C ASP A 89 6.32 39.09 27.78
N SER A 90 5.73 38.48 26.76
CA SER A 90 6.45 38.03 25.58
C SER A 90 5.77 38.62 24.36
N ASP A 91 5.99 39.93 24.18
CA ASP A 91 5.89 40.60 22.89
C ASP A 91 6.66 39.79 21.85
N ARG A 92 5.93 39.09 20.97
CA ARG A 92 6.51 38.55 19.76
C ARG A 92 5.50 38.66 18.62
N GLU A 93 5.66 39.80 17.95
CA GLU A 93 5.28 40.18 16.58
C GLU A 93 4.41 39.17 15.81
N GLU A 94 3.22 39.65 15.44
CA GLU A 94 2.32 39.03 14.47
C GLU A 94 3.08 38.82 13.16
N ILE A 95 3.21 37.57 12.73
CA ILE A 95 3.76 37.26 11.41
C ILE A 95 2.63 37.48 10.40
N ASP A 96 2.69 38.58 9.65
CA ASP A 96 1.84 38.79 8.48
C ASP A 96 2.16 37.71 7.45
N VAL A 97 1.26 36.74 7.31
CA VAL A 97 1.28 35.78 6.21
C VAL A 97 0.68 36.45 4.98
N ASP A 98 1.53 36.87 4.05
CA ASP A 98 1.10 37.32 2.73
C ASP A 98 0.51 36.12 1.97
N VAL A 99 -0.81 36.10 1.82
CA VAL A 99 -1.51 35.12 1.00
C VAL A 99 -1.42 35.62 -0.44
N GLU A 100 -0.41 35.17 -1.17
CA GLU A 100 -0.30 35.42 -2.61
C GLU A 100 -1.54 34.83 -3.30
N SER A 101 -2.41 35.73 -3.76
CA SER A 101 -3.59 35.44 -4.55
C SER A 101 -3.16 34.80 -5.87
N THR A 102 -3.43 33.51 -6.03
CA THR A 102 -3.42 32.89 -7.36
C THR A 102 -4.77 33.16 -7.99
N ASP A 103 -4.96 34.40 -8.43
CA ASP A 103 -6.08 34.79 -9.27
C ASP A 103 -6.01 34.08 -10.62
N ASP A 104 -7.20 33.70 -11.06
CA ASP A 104 -7.58 32.90 -12.20
C ASP A 104 -6.85 33.16 -13.52
N LEU A 105 -6.57 32.08 -14.26
CA LEU A 105 -6.82 32.05 -15.71
C LEU A 105 -7.43 30.70 -16.14
N PRO A 106 -8.63 30.70 -16.74
CA PRO A 106 -9.17 29.56 -17.47
C PRO A 106 -8.76 29.67 -18.95
N ALA A 107 -7.97 28.74 -19.47
CA ALA A 107 -7.82 28.59 -20.93
C ALA A 107 -7.17 27.25 -21.30
N ASP A 108 -8.00 26.35 -21.82
CA ASP A 108 -7.74 25.54 -23.01
C ASP A 108 -6.45 24.71 -23.07
N LEU A 109 -6.47 23.55 -22.42
CA LEU A 109 -5.73 22.38 -22.90
C LEU A 109 -6.61 21.61 -23.89
N ASP A 110 -6.61 22.12 -25.13
CA ASP A 110 -6.92 21.40 -26.35
C ASP A 110 -6.05 20.13 -26.44
N TRP A 111 -6.56 19.01 -25.92
CA TRP A 111 -6.06 17.70 -26.30
C TRP A 111 -6.82 17.25 -27.54
N SER A 112 -6.44 17.84 -28.68
CA SER A 112 -6.97 17.48 -29.98
C SER A 112 -6.82 15.99 -30.26
N SER A 113 -7.97 15.43 -30.61
CA SER A 113 -8.18 14.17 -31.30
C SER A 113 -7.10 13.88 -32.34
N SER A 114 -6.53 12.69 -32.29
CA SER A 114 -6.01 12.00 -33.47
C SER A 114 -6.21 10.50 -33.31
N SER A 115 -7.36 10.02 -33.78
CA SER A 115 -7.48 8.66 -34.29
C SER A 115 -6.72 8.56 -35.61
N PRO A 116 -6.03 7.43 -35.85
CA PRO A 116 -6.17 6.77 -37.13
C PRO A 116 -6.73 5.35 -36.96
N SER A 117 -7.64 5.04 -37.86
CA SER A 117 -8.32 3.77 -38.09
C SER A 117 -7.39 2.54 -38.15
N ASP A 118 -7.85 1.41 -37.61
CA ASP A 118 -7.84 0.13 -38.33
C ASP A 118 -8.97 -0.77 -37.80
N SER A 119 -9.68 -1.39 -38.76
CA SER A 119 -10.80 -2.35 -38.70
C SER A 119 -12.21 -1.85 -38.40
#